data_AF-A0A8I1XJ38-F1
#
_entry.id   AF-A0A8I1XJ38-F1
#
_cell.length_a   1.000
_cell.length_b   1.000
_cell.length_c   1.000
_cell.angle_alpha   90.00
_cell.angle_beta   90.00
_cell.angle_gamma   90.00
#
_symmetry.space_group_name_H-M   'P 1'
#
loop_
_entity.id
_entity.type
_entity.pdbx_description
1 polymer ?
#
loop_
_entity_poly.entity_id
_entity_poly.type
_entity_poly.pdbx_seq_one_letter_code
_entity_poly.pdbx_strand_id
1 'polypeptide(L)'
;MDRLNALEEIDRCMEAKVGQALTELTKIHVERFLSTKHSLTPEMLAMYKNALVEYAEMRGRAATQLCMDAAALIEDGGHARDHLWPTMLDLAQALADQRQAILDMCQFSVQDRQLIGAAVASHEQVPASITPSVPTTTAGKSSRSRKARTRTSGASSSAAVPAQRVVDERSAVQKQADEVLRSAPLESLPVVELGGDFIALAKRLGKDTTDVERLIGDSRHDAATAFDFARTRMQGWFGSSERLLQLKNKLRAGDGRIEQLDTRLRLLQRIEHDFERRQADALKTDPQPRAPHLERLLATNGLARITAPNLLRSEGDRGDRGRLFEVRIEHTPQSNGDNPAPWFVHIHTDKPVTSAGVRALHYKELTAVHLKTAREVNLGARWEEMMRALGNTDAKVHRATIGSKLLGQLWVAGVGRHQ
;
A
#
# COMPACT_ATOMS: atom_id res chain seq x y z
N MET A 1 28.35 -27.66 11.62
CA MET A 1 28.11 -28.80 10.71
C MET A 1 26.63 -29.08 10.53
N ASP A 2 25.85 -29.26 11.61
CA ASP A 2 24.41 -29.54 11.51
C ASP A 2 23.59 -28.51 10.71
N ARG A 3 23.97 -27.23 10.76
CA ARG A 3 23.32 -26.17 9.99
C ARG A 3 23.64 -26.17 8.50
N LEU A 4 24.86 -26.58 8.14
CA LEU A 4 25.24 -26.75 6.74
C LEU A 4 24.52 -27.95 6.13
N ASN A 5 24.36 -29.04 6.91
CA ASN A 5 23.54 -30.18 6.51
C ASN A 5 22.06 -29.80 6.34
N ALA A 6 21.52 -28.90 7.17
CA ALA A 6 20.16 -28.40 7.01
C ALA A 6 19.98 -27.56 5.73
N LEU A 7 20.98 -26.76 5.35
CA LEU A 7 20.99 -26.05 4.07
C LEU A 7 21.06 -27.01 2.88
N GLU A 8 21.90 -28.03 2.97
CA GLU A 8 22.01 -29.06 1.93
C GLU A 8 20.69 -29.84 1.77
N GLU A 9 19.99 -30.14 2.87
CA GLU A 9 18.70 -30.81 2.83
C GLU A 9 17.60 -29.91 2.24
N ILE A 10 17.61 -28.61 2.53
CA ILE A 10 16.72 -27.63 1.88
C ILE A 10 16.95 -27.63 0.37
N ASP A 11 18.22 -27.57 -0.06
CA ASP A 11 18.58 -27.57 -1.47
C ASP A 11 18.14 -28.89 -2.14
N ARG A 12 18.41 -30.04 -1.53
CA ARG A 12 18.04 -31.37 -2.04
C ARG A 12 16.52 -31.58 -2.13
N CYS A 13 15.75 -31.17 -1.12
CA CYS A 13 14.31 -31.30 -1.11
C CYS A 13 13.59 -30.41 -2.13
N MET A 14 14.20 -29.27 -2.45
CA MET A 14 13.58 -28.25 -3.31
C MET A 14 14.19 -28.18 -4.72
N GLU A 15 15.31 -28.86 -4.98
CA GLU A 15 16.10 -28.76 -6.23
C GLU A 15 15.23 -28.83 -7.50
N ALA A 16 14.44 -29.89 -7.65
CA ALA A 16 13.61 -30.09 -8.83
C ALA A 16 12.53 -29.01 -8.99
N LYS A 17 11.88 -28.62 -7.88
CA LYS A 17 10.80 -27.60 -7.89
C LYS A 17 11.35 -26.21 -8.17
N VAL A 18 12.47 -25.87 -7.54
CA VAL A 18 13.15 -24.58 -7.69
C VAL A 18 13.76 -24.46 -9.09
N GLY A 19 14.44 -25.50 -9.56
CA GLY A 19 15.03 -25.51 -10.90
C GLY A 19 13.99 -25.33 -12.00
N GLN A 20 12.84 -26.00 -11.88
CA GLN A 20 11.72 -25.81 -12.81
C GLN A 20 11.15 -24.38 -12.71
N ALA A 21 10.88 -23.89 -11.50
CA ALA A 21 10.32 -22.56 -11.29
C ALA A 21 11.25 -21.44 -11.81
N LEU A 22 12.57 -21.56 -11.58
CA LEU A 22 13.56 -20.59 -12.04
C LEU A 22 13.62 -20.55 -13.58
N THR A 23 13.57 -21.72 -14.21
CA THR A 23 13.57 -21.86 -15.68
C THR A 23 12.34 -21.17 -16.29
N GLU A 24 11.17 -21.47 -15.73
CA GLU A 24 9.90 -20.92 -16.22
C GLU A 24 9.76 -19.41 -15.99
N LEU A 25 10.20 -18.88 -14.83
CA LEU A 25 10.20 -17.43 -14.61
C LEU A 25 11.22 -16.69 -15.50
N THR A 26 12.41 -17.26 -15.70
CA THR A 26 13.42 -16.67 -16.60
C THR A 26 12.90 -16.62 -18.04
N LYS A 27 12.14 -17.65 -18.46
CA LYS A 27 11.51 -17.70 -19.77
C LYS A 27 10.51 -16.56 -19.99
N ILE A 28 9.72 -16.18 -18.97
CA ILE A 28 8.81 -15.01 -19.06
C ILE A 28 9.60 -13.73 -19.39
N HIS A 29 10.76 -13.55 -18.75
CA HIS A 29 11.60 -12.38 -18.99
C HIS A 29 12.17 -12.37 -20.42
N VAL A 30 12.57 -13.54 -20.93
CA VAL A 30 13.00 -13.71 -22.32
C VAL A 30 11.85 -13.47 -23.30
N GLU A 31 10.66 -13.98 -23.01
CA GLU A 31 9.45 -13.77 -23.82
C GLU A 31 9.06 -12.29 -23.89
N ARG A 32 9.26 -11.53 -22.80
CA ARG A 32 9.14 -10.06 -22.80
C ARG A 32 10.15 -9.40 -23.71
N PHE A 33 11.41 -9.79 -23.60
CA PHE A 33 12.47 -9.23 -24.43
C PHE A 33 12.23 -9.50 -25.92
N LEU A 34 11.72 -10.69 -26.26
CA LEU A 34 11.41 -11.12 -27.62
C LEU A 34 10.00 -10.73 -28.11
N SER A 35 9.19 -10.08 -27.27
CA SER A 35 7.79 -9.70 -27.55
C SER A 35 6.90 -10.87 -28.02
N THR A 36 7.14 -12.07 -27.48
CA THR A 36 6.36 -13.28 -27.81
C THR A 36 5.21 -13.49 -26.81
N LYS A 37 4.20 -14.30 -27.19
CA LYS A 37 3.08 -14.65 -26.29
C LYS A 37 3.56 -15.46 -25.08
N HIS A 38 2.91 -15.23 -23.94
CA HIS A 38 3.14 -15.95 -22.68
C HIS A 38 2.96 -17.45 -22.82
N SER A 39 3.94 -18.24 -22.39
CA SER A 39 3.79 -19.70 -22.31
C SER A 39 3.12 -20.21 -21.02
N LEU A 40 2.97 -19.37 -19.98
CA LEU A 40 2.46 -19.79 -18.67
C LEU A 40 1.09 -19.18 -18.33
N THR A 41 0.16 -19.97 -17.78
CA THR A 41 -1.11 -19.46 -17.24
C THR A 41 -0.89 -18.71 -15.92
N PRO A 42 -1.84 -17.87 -15.47
CA PRO A 42 -1.71 -17.14 -14.19
C PRO A 42 -1.56 -18.09 -12.99
N GLU A 43 -2.23 -19.23 -13.02
CA GLU A 43 -2.21 -20.23 -11.95
C GLU A 43 -0.84 -20.91 -11.85
N MET A 44 -0.22 -21.24 -12.99
CA MET A 44 1.14 -21.79 -13.01
C MET A 44 2.17 -20.76 -12.57
N LEU A 45 2.02 -19.49 -12.95
CA LEU A 45 2.89 -18.41 -12.47
C LEU A 45 2.81 -18.26 -10.94
N ALA A 46 1.60 -18.26 -10.38
CA ALA A 46 1.41 -18.19 -8.93
C ALA A 46 2.05 -19.40 -8.21
N MET A 47 1.90 -20.60 -8.78
CA MET A 47 2.52 -21.82 -8.26
C MET A 47 4.05 -21.74 -8.21
N TYR A 48 4.70 -21.36 -9.33
CA TYR A 48 6.15 -21.26 -9.40
C TYR A 48 6.71 -20.15 -8.51
N LYS A 49 6.02 -19.00 -8.44
CA LYS A 49 6.37 -17.94 -7.48
C LYS A 49 6.33 -18.44 -6.04
N ASN A 50 5.25 -19.13 -5.64
CA ASN A 50 5.12 -19.64 -4.29
C ASN A 50 6.25 -20.62 -3.94
N ALA A 51 6.62 -21.50 -4.87
CA ALA A 51 7.74 -22.43 -4.66
C ALA A 51 9.08 -21.71 -4.46
N LEU A 52 9.36 -20.65 -5.24
CA LEU A 52 10.59 -19.85 -5.11
C LEU A 52 10.60 -18.99 -3.84
N VAL A 53 9.45 -18.40 -3.48
CA VAL A 53 9.31 -17.63 -2.23
C VAL A 53 9.50 -18.55 -1.02
N GLU A 54 8.89 -19.73 -1.02
CA GLU A 54 9.05 -20.72 0.05
C GLU A 54 10.52 -21.13 0.21
N TYR A 55 11.20 -21.42 -0.90
CA TYR A 55 12.63 -21.72 -0.91
C TYR A 55 13.49 -20.57 -0.38
N ALA A 56 13.24 -19.34 -0.85
CA ALA A 56 13.95 -18.14 -0.41
C ALA A 56 13.75 -17.87 1.09
N GLU A 57 12.54 -18.09 1.62
CA GLU A 57 12.24 -17.96 3.04
C GLU A 57 12.89 -19.06 3.90
N MET A 58 12.97 -20.31 3.40
CA MET A 58 13.71 -21.38 4.08
C MET A 58 15.20 -21.06 4.19
N ARG A 59 15.83 -20.62 3.11
CA ARG A 59 17.24 -20.21 3.11
C ARG A 59 17.47 -18.94 3.93
N GLY A 60 16.55 -17.99 3.92
CA GLY A 60 16.59 -16.80 4.79
C GLY A 60 16.56 -17.14 6.28
N ARG A 61 15.75 -18.13 6.70
CA ARG A 61 15.76 -18.62 8.08
C ARG A 61 17.09 -19.28 8.45
N ALA A 62 17.66 -20.06 7.54
CA ALA A 62 18.98 -20.67 7.74
C ALA A 62 20.10 -19.60 7.88
N ALA A 63 20.04 -18.54 7.07
CA ALA A 63 20.95 -17.39 7.18
C ALA A 63 20.87 -16.72 8.56
N THR A 64 19.65 -16.43 9.04
CA THR A 64 19.44 -15.86 10.38
C THR A 64 20.01 -16.76 11.48
N GLN A 65 19.86 -18.08 11.35
CA GLN A 65 20.41 -19.02 12.32
C GLN A 65 21.95 -19.06 12.29
N LEU A 66 22.57 -18.98 11.11
CA LEU A 66 24.03 -18.86 10.97
C LEU A 66 24.56 -17.61 11.65
N CYS A 67 23.85 -16.48 11.56
CA CYS A 67 24.20 -15.26 12.29
C CYS A 67 24.15 -15.45 13.81
N MET A 68 23.13 -16.13 14.32
CA MET A 68 22.99 -16.40 15.77
C MET A 68 24.11 -17.34 16.27
N ASP A 69 24.44 -18.37 15.50
CA ASP A 69 25.49 -19.32 15.84
C ASP A 69 26.89 -18.65 15.76
N ALA A 70 27.10 -17.76 14.78
CA ALA A 70 28.32 -16.95 14.68
C ALA A 70 28.47 -15.99 15.88
N ALA A 71 27.37 -15.40 16.36
CA ALA A 71 27.38 -14.55 17.55
C ALA A 71 27.78 -15.32 18.81
N ALA A 72 27.27 -16.54 19.01
CA ALA A 72 27.65 -17.39 20.12
C ALA A 72 29.16 -17.74 20.10
N LEU A 73 29.72 -18.02 18.92
CA LEU A 73 31.17 -18.29 18.76
C LEU A 73 32.05 -17.08 19.11
N ILE A 74 31.58 -15.86 18.83
CA ILE A 74 32.27 -14.63 19.20
C ILE A 74 32.26 -14.45 20.73
N GLU A 75 31.13 -14.74 21.39
CA GLU A 75 30.96 -14.63 22.84
C GLU A 75 31.81 -15.64 23.63
N ASP A 76 31.93 -16.87 23.14
CA ASP A 76 32.73 -17.93 23.77
C ASP A 76 34.26 -17.76 23.60
N GLY A 77 34.70 -16.63 23.04
CA GLY A 77 36.12 -16.36 22.77
C GLY A 77 36.68 -17.21 21.62
N GLY A 78 35.80 -17.74 20.76
CA GLY A 78 36.13 -18.52 19.58
C GLY A 78 37.23 -17.82 18.77
N HIS A 79 38.41 -18.43 18.76
CA HIS A 79 39.61 -17.79 18.26
C HIS A 79 39.44 -17.40 16.79
N ALA A 80 39.74 -16.14 16.47
CA ALA A 80 39.80 -15.62 15.10
C ALA A 80 40.75 -16.39 14.15
N ARG A 81 41.54 -17.35 14.68
CA ARG A 81 42.43 -18.23 13.91
C ARG A 81 41.69 -19.26 13.05
N ASP A 82 40.45 -19.61 13.40
CA ASP A 82 39.72 -20.67 12.69
C ASP A 82 38.80 -20.12 11.58
N HIS A 83 38.70 -18.80 11.42
CA HIS A 83 37.87 -18.10 10.42
C HIS A 83 36.42 -18.62 10.29
N LEU A 84 35.91 -19.31 11.30
CA LEU A 84 34.62 -19.99 11.25
C LEU A 84 33.45 -19.01 11.32
N TRP A 85 33.42 -18.14 12.33
CA TRP A 85 32.35 -17.16 12.47
C TRP A 85 32.32 -16.12 11.33
N PRO A 86 33.45 -15.61 10.78
CA PRO A 86 33.42 -14.74 9.61
C PRO A 86 32.83 -15.46 8.39
N THR A 87 33.23 -16.71 8.13
CA THR A 87 32.70 -17.51 7.01
C THR A 87 31.19 -17.77 7.16
N MET A 88 30.71 -17.99 8.38
CA MET A 88 29.28 -18.15 8.66
C MET A 88 28.50 -16.86 8.37
N LEU A 89 29.08 -15.69 8.65
CA LEU A 89 28.47 -14.39 8.34
C LEU A 89 28.50 -14.10 6.83
N ASP A 90 29.60 -14.41 6.14
CA ASP A 90 29.68 -14.29 4.68
C ASP A 90 28.64 -15.18 3.99
N LEU A 91 28.48 -16.43 4.46
CA LEU A 91 27.45 -17.33 3.98
C LEU A 91 26.05 -16.82 4.28
N ALA A 92 25.80 -16.29 5.48
CA ALA A 92 24.51 -15.71 5.84
C ALA A 92 24.16 -14.50 4.95
N GLN A 93 25.14 -13.64 4.65
CA GLN A 93 24.98 -12.53 3.73
C GLN A 93 24.65 -13.01 2.32
N ALA A 94 25.40 -13.97 1.77
CA ALA A 94 25.13 -14.54 0.45
C ALA A 94 23.73 -15.16 0.35
N LEU A 95 23.26 -15.83 1.41
CA LEU A 95 21.90 -16.37 1.49
C LEU A 95 20.83 -15.28 1.55
N ALA A 96 21.10 -14.18 2.26
CA ALA A 96 20.21 -13.03 2.33
C ALA A 96 20.10 -12.31 0.96
N ASP A 97 21.22 -12.13 0.27
CA ASP A 97 21.28 -11.55 -1.08
C ASP A 97 20.55 -12.44 -2.09
N GLN A 98 20.76 -13.75 -2.02
CA GLN A 98 20.06 -14.72 -2.87
C GLN A 98 18.55 -14.69 -2.61
N ARG A 99 18.12 -14.59 -1.34
CA ARG A 99 16.71 -14.44 -1.00
C ARG A 99 16.12 -13.19 -1.66
N GLN A 100 16.80 -12.05 -1.55
CA GLN A 100 16.31 -10.80 -2.15
C GLN A 100 16.24 -10.91 -3.68
N ALA A 101 17.27 -11.46 -4.33
CA ALA A 101 17.28 -11.66 -5.78
C ALA A 101 16.11 -12.54 -6.27
N ILE A 102 15.75 -13.59 -5.52
CA ILE A 102 14.62 -14.46 -5.85
C ILE A 102 13.29 -13.70 -5.72
N LEU A 103 13.13 -12.90 -4.66
CA LEU A 103 11.93 -12.08 -4.45
C LEU A 103 11.75 -11.04 -5.56
N ASP A 104 12.83 -10.37 -5.94
CA ASP A 104 12.84 -9.39 -7.02
C ASP A 104 12.47 -10.04 -8.36
N MET A 105 13.04 -11.20 -8.68
CA MET A 105 12.69 -11.98 -9.87
C MET A 105 11.20 -12.35 -9.92
N CYS A 106 10.63 -12.77 -8.78
CA CYS A 106 9.21 -13.06 -8.66
C CYS A 106 8.34 -11.82 -8.90
N GLN A 107 8.79 -10.65 -8.45
CA GLN A 107 8.10 -9.38 -8.65
C GLN A 107 8.17 -8.91 -10.12
N PHE A 108 9.35 -8.96 -10.73
CA PHE A 108 9.54 -8.60 -12.13
C PHE A 108 8.72 -9.49 -13.07
N SER A 109 8.64 -10.80 -12.78
CA SER A 109 7.83 -11.73 -13.59
C SER A 109 6.34 -11.35 -13.64
N VAL A 110 5.80 -10.74 -12.58
CA VAL A 110 4.42 -10.22 -12.55
C VAL A 110 4.29 -8.97 -13.41
N GLN A 111 5.23 -8.03 -13.26
CA GLN A 111 5.24 -6.78 -14.02
C GLN A 111 5.39 -7.05 -15.52
N ASP A 112 6.30 -7.95 -15.88
CA ASP A 112 6.57 -8.36 -17.26
C ASP A 112 5.34 -8.97 -17.91
N ARG A 113 4.61 -9.79 -17.15
CA ARG A 113 3.34 -10.36 -17.61
C ARG A 113 2.29 -9.30 -17.89
N GLN A 114 2.13 -8.35 -16.99
CA GLN A 114 1.18 -7.24 -17.12
C GLN A 114 1.50 -6.37 -18.35
N LEU A 115 2.80 -6.11 -18.60
CA LEU A 115 3.26 -5.30 -19.73
C LEU A 115 3.05 -5.99 -21.08
N ILE A 116 3.33 -7.29 -21.19
CA ILE A 116 3.03 -8.06 -22.43
C ILE A 116 1.50 -8.14 -22.65
N GLY A 117 0.71 -8.34 -21.60
CA GLY A 117 -0.75 -8.35 -21.70
C GLY A 117 -1.31 -7.03 -22.22
N ALA A 118 -0.75 -5.90 -21.76
CA ALA A 118 -1.09 -4.57 -22.25
C ALA A 118 -0.65 -4.36 -23.72
N ALA A 119 0.51 -4.88 -24.13
CA ALA A 119 1.00 -4.77 -25.51
C ALA A 119 0.15 -5.58 -26.51
N VAL A 120 -0.28 -6.79 -26.13
CA VAL A 120 -1.18 -7.62 -26.96
C VAL A 120 -2.55 -6.95 -27.12
N ALA A 121 -3.12 -6.41 -26.03
CA ALA A 121 -4.39 -5.66 -26.08
C ALA A 121 -4.28 -4.38 -26.94
N SER A 122 -3.09 -3.77 -27.01
CA SER A 122 -2.82 -2.60 -27.85
C SER A 122 -2.65 -2.96 -29.33
N HIS A 123 -2.18 -4.16 -29.64
CA HIS A 123 -2.01 -4.62 -31.04
C HIS A 123 -3.31 -5.11 -31.69
N GLU A 124 -4.30 -5.56 -30.90
CA GLU A 124 -5.63 -5.94 -31.41
C GLU A 124 -6.57 -4.74 -31.62
N GLN A 125 -6.24 -3.56 -31.09
CA GLN A 125 -6.94 -2.31 -31.41
C GLN A 125 -6.13 -1.51 -32.43
N VAL A 126 -6.38 -1.76 -33.72
CA VAL A 126 -6.03 -0.83 -34.80
C VAL A 126 -7.25 0.06 -35.07
N PRO A 127 -7.25 1.36 -34.70
CA PRO A 127 -8.14 2.32 -35.32
C PRO A 127 -7.54 2.78 -36.64
N ALA A 128 -8.38 2.77 -37.68
CA ALA A 128 -8.08 3.30 -39.00
C ALA A 128 -7.57 4.75 -38.92
N SER A 129 -6.57 5.04 -39.74
CA SER A 129 -5.96 6.36 -39.91
C SER A 129 -7.00 7.42 -40.27
N ILE A 130 -7.11 8.46 -39.46
CA ILE A 130 -7.70 9.74 -39.86
C ILE A 130 -6.60 10.79 -39.75
N THR A 131 -6.28 11.38 -40.89
CA THR A 131 -5.31 12.48 -41.05
C THR A 131 -5.78 13.74 -40.32
N PRO A 132 -4.91 14.47 -39.59
CA PRO A 132 -5.25 15.76 -39.03
C PRO A 132 -4.91 16.88 -40.02
N SER A 133 -5.90 17.71 -40.35
CA SER A 133 -5.71 18.99 -41.06
C SER A 133 -5.55 20.13 -40.04
N VAL A 134 -4.47 20.89 -40.19
CA VAL A 134 -4.13 22.09 -39.41
C VAL A 134 -4.71 23.33 -40.09
N PRO A 135 -5.21 24.33 -39.34
CA PRO A 135 -5.18 25.71 -39.81
C PRO A 135 -4.21 26.54 -38.95
N THR A 136 -3.14 26.95 -39.63
CA THR A 136 -2.17 27.96 -39.20
C THR A 136 -2.79 29.34 -39.33
N THR A 137 -2.81 30.17 -38.28
CA THR A 137 -2.84 31.63 -38.46
C THR A 137 -1.81 32.30 -37.56
N THR A 138 -1.12 33.23 -38.19
CA THR A 138 0.18 33.82 -37.87
C THR A 138 0.08 35.01 -36.91
N ALA A 139 1.12 35.18 -36.11
CA ALA A 139 1.36 36.33 -35.26
C ALA A 139 1.93 37.55 -36.02
N GLY A 140 1.74 38.74 -35.43
CA GLY A 140 2.55 39.96 -35.64
C GLY A 140 1.69 41.22 -35.80
N LYS A 141 1.98 42.38 -35.22
CA LYS A 141 3.11 42.90 -34.43
C LYS A 141 2.65 44.22 -33.77
N SER A 142 3.22 44.51 -32.59
CA SER A 142 3.60 45.82 -32.00
C SER A 142 2.73 47.07 -32.20
N SER A 143 2.44 47.82 -31.12
CA SER A 143 3.28 48.97 -30.70
C SER A 143 2.68 49.83 -29.56
N ARG A 144 3.54 50.09 -28.56
CA ARG A 144 3.75 51.28 -27.70
C ARG A 144 2.61 52.25 -27.32
N SER A 145 2.40 52.30 -25.99
CA SER A 145 2.28 53.45 -25.06
C SER A 145 1.82 54.83 -25.57
N ARG A 146 0.84 55.44 -24.86
CA ARG A 146 1.03 56.72 -24.14
C ARG A 146 -0.13 57.04 -23.18
N LYS A 147 0.22 57.86 -22.20
CA LYS A 147 -0.45 58.26 -20.96
C LYS A 147 -1.19 59.60 -21.16
N ALA A 148 -2.41 59.73 -20.64
CA ALA A 148 -3.05 60.99 -20.21
C ALA A 148 -4.44 60.64 -19.60
N ARG A 149 -4.63 60.78 -18.29
CA ARG A 149 -5.01 61.99 -17.53
C ARG A 149 -6.53 62.11 -17.34
N THR A 150 -6.91 61.98 -16.08
CA THR A 150 -8.21 62.23 -15.45
C THR A 150 -8.71 63.66 -15.70
N ARG A 151 -9.99 63.83 -16.06
CA ARG A 151 -10.88 64.84 -15.45
C ARG A 151 -12.35 64.65 -15.84
N THR A 152 -13.19 65.09 -14.92
CA THR A 152 -14.62 64.85 -14.70
C THR A 152 -15.57 65.81 -15.42
N SER A 153 -16.84 65.36 -15.47
CA SER A 153 -18.13 66.05 -15.58
C SER A 153 -18.57 66.66 -16.91
N GLY A 154 -19.71 66.16 -17.38
CA GLY A 154 -20.58 66.81 -18.35
C GLY A 154 -21.83 65.96 -18.54
N ALA A 155 -22.90 66.31 -17.83
CA ALA A 155 -24.20 65.66 -17.91
C ALA A 155 -24.72 65.65 -19.35
N SER A 156 -25.17 64.50 -19.83
CA SER A 156 -26.14 64.45 -20.91
C SER A 156 -27.10 63.30 -20.68
N SER A 157 -28.35 63.68 -20.46
CA SER A 157 -29.49 62.82 -20.25
C SER A 157 -29.76 62.05 -21.55
N SER A 158 -29.61 60.72 -21.51
CA SER A 158 -30.22 59.85 -22.50
C SER A 158 -30.75 58.65 -21.75
N ALA A 159 -32.07 58.51 -21.76
CA ALA A 159 -32.79 57.43 -21.11
C ALA A 159 -32.37 56.09 -21.73
N ALA A 160 -31.37 55.45 -21.13
CA ALA A 160 -31.08 54.05 -21.37
C ALA A 160 -32.20 53.23 -20.71
N VAL A 161 -32.98 52.57 -21.56
CA VAL A 161 -33.93 51.52 -21.17
C VAL A 161 -33.23 50.60 -20.16
N PRO A 162 -33.81 50.35 -18.97
CA PRO A 162 -33.18 49.46 -18.02
C PRO A 162 -33.11 48.08 -18.67
N ALA A 163 -31.89 47.60 -18.91
CA ALA A 163 -31.68 46.20 -19.27
C ALA A 163 -32.42 45.35 -18.24
N GLN A 164 -33.38 44.54 -18.70
CA GLN A 164 -34.06 43.56 -17.87
C GLN A 164 -32.97 42.74 -17.16
N ARG A 165 -32.80 42.98 -15.86
CA ARG A 165 -32.05 42.07 -15.00
C ARG A 165 -32.84 40.77 -15.03
N VAL A 166 -32.38 39.80 -15.79
CA VAL A 166 -32.83 38.42 -15.66
C VAL A 166 -32.51 38.02 -14.23
N VAL A 167 -33.51 38.09 -13.36
CA VAL A 167 -33.37 37.68 -11.97
C VAL A 167 -33.24 36.16 -12.02
N ASP A 168 -32.07 35.66 -11.64
CA ASP A 168 -31.84 34.23 -11.54
C ASP A 168 -32.68 33.66 -10.38
N GLU A 169 -33.86 33.15 -10.72
CA GLU A 169 -34.89 32.59 -9.82
C GLU A 169 -34.44 31.34 -9.07
N ARG A 170 -33.27 30.77 -9.42
CA ARG A 170 -32.74 29.59 -8.75
C ARG A 170 -32.44 29.88 -7.29
N SER A 171 -32.81 28.95 -6.42
CA SER A 171 -32.40 28.96 -5.02
C SER A 171 -30.88 28.81 -4.88
N ALA A 172 -30.33 29.22 -3.73
CA ALA A 172 -28.90 29.05 -3.44
C ALA A 172 -28.43 27.60 -3.57
N VAL A 173 -29.27 26.63 -3.17
CA VAL A 173 -28.98 25.19 -3.27
C VAL A 173 -28.93 24.74 -4.74
N GLN A 174 -29.86 25.22 -5.57
CA GLN A 174 -29.85 24.92 -7.01
C GLN A 174 -28.59 25.49 -7.69
N LYS A 175 -28.17 26.70 -7.34
CA LYS A 175 -26.92 27.29 -7.84
C LYS A 175 -25.70 26.48 -7.41
N GLN A 176 -25.69 25.99 -6.18
CA GLN A 176 -24.60 25.15 -5.68
C GLN A 176 -24.55 23.77 -6.35
N ALA A 177 -25.71 23.17 -6.62
CA ALA A 177 -25.80 21.93 -7.39
C ALA A 177 -25.30 22.12 -8.83
N ASP A 178 -25.72 23.20 -9.50
CA ASP A 178 -25.28 23.54 -10.85
C ASP A 178 -23.75 23.74 -10.92
N GLU A 179 -23.17 24.43 -9.93
CA GLU A 179 -21.72 24.63 -9.88
C GLU A 179 -20.96 23.32 -9.70
N VAL A 180 -21.46 22.43 -8.83
CA VAL A 180 -20.83 21.12 -8.62
C VAL A 180 -20.89 20.26 -9.89
N LEU A 181 -22.04 20.22 -10.56
CA LEU A 181 -22.23 19.50 -11.82
C LEU A 181 -21.32 20.05 -12.93
N ARG A 182 -21.01 21.35 -12.91
CA ARG A 182 -20.10 22.00 -13.87
C ARG A 182 -18.62 21.78 -13.58
N SER A 183 -18.23 21.63 -12.31
CA SER A 183 -16.83 21.72 -11.85
C SER A 183 -15.89 20.59 -12.31
N ALA A 184 -16.40 19.39 -12.56
CA ALA A 184 -15.64 18.29 -13.14
C ALA A 184 -16.56 17.41 -13.98
N PRO A 185 -16.31 17.19 -15.27
CA PRO A 185 -17.23 16.42 -16.13
C PRO A 185 -17.00 14.92 -15.95
N LEU A 186 -17.26 14.38 -14.75
CA LEU A 186 -17.12 12.96 -14.40
C LEU A 186 -17.90 12.06 -15.37
N GLU A 187 -19.02 12.55 -15.87
CA GLU A 187 -19.94 11.89 -16.79
C GLU A 187 -19.32 11.69 -18.19
N SER A 188 -18.28 12.45 -18.53
CA SER A 188 -17.51 12.31 -19.78
C SER A 188 -16.31 11.35 -19.63
N LEU A 189 -15.99 10.93 -18.41
CA LEU A 189 -14.84 10.08 -18.14
C LEU A 189 -15.20 8.60 -18.20
N PRO A 190 -14.27 7.74 -18.64
CA PRO A 190 -14.45 6.30 -18.68
C PRO A 190 -14.25 5.67 -17.28
N VAL A 191 -15.07 6.08 -16.30
CA VAL A 191 -14.97 5.61 -14.90
C VAL A 191 -15.19 4.11 -14.80
N VAL A 192 -16.07 3.57 -15.65
CA VAL A 192 -16.42 2.15 -15.65
C VAL A 192 -15.28 1.30 -16.21
N GLU A 193 -14.73 1.72 -17.34
CA GLU A 193 -13.66 1.05 -18.06
C GLU A 193 -12.35 1.12 -17.29
N LEU A 194 -12.08 2.24 -16.62
CA LEU A 194 -10.90 2.41 -15.76
C LEU A 194 -11.10 1.83 -14.35
N GLY A 195 -12.23 1.16 -14.09
CA GLY A 195 -12.48 0.51 -12.81
C GLY A 195 -12.57 1.46 -11.60
N GLY A 196 -12.68 2.77 -11.83
CA GLY A 196 -12.61 3.79 -10.78
C GLY A 196 -11.20 4.28 -10.46
N ASP A 197 -10.17 3.96 -11.26
CA ASP A 197 -8.79 4.42 -11.03
C ASP A 197 -8.70 5.95 -10.99
N PHE A 198 -8.63 6.49 -9.77
CA PHE A 198 -8.66 7.93 -9.53
C PHE A 198 -7.45 8.67 -10.11
N ILE A 199 -6.29 8.02 -10.24
CA ILE A 199 -5.08 8.61 -10.82
C ILE A 199 -5.23 8.69 -12.33
N ALA A 200 -5.65 7.60 -12.98
CA ALA A 200 -5.89 7.57 -14.42
C ALA A 200 -6.98 8.56 -14.83
N LEU A 201 -8.07 8.63 -14.06
CA LEU A 201 -9.15 9.60 -14.25
C LEU A 201 -8.68 11.05 -14.07
N ALA A 202 -7.83 11.31 -13.07
CA ALA A 202 -7.27 12.65 -12.84
C ALA A 202 -6.36 13.08 -13.99
N LYS A 203 -5.53 12.16 -14.54
CA LYS A 203 -4.71 12.42 -15.74
C LYS A 203 -5.57 12.76 -16.95
N ARG A 204 -6.70 12.08 -17.16
CA ARG A 204 -7.66 12.39 -18.24
C ARG A 204 -8.28 13.79 -18.09
N LEU A 205 -8.42 14.28 -16.86
CA LEU A 205 -8.84 15.65 -16.57
C LEU A 205 -7.69 16.68 -16.62
N GLY A 206 -6.48 16.28 -17.01
CA GLY A 206 -5.30 17.15 -17.05
C GLY A 206 -4.84 17.62 -15.65
N LYS A 207 -5.13 16.86 -14.60
CA LYS A 207 -4.66 17.15 -13.24
C LYS A 207 -3.23 16.65 -13.05
N ASP A 208 -2.44 17.39 -12.29
CA ASP A 208 -1.12 16.94 -11.84
C ASP A 208 -1.28 15.85 -10.76
N THR A 209 -0.76 14.67 -11.06
CA THR A 209 -0.83 13.46 -10.22
C THR A 209 0.54 13.07 -9.65
N THR A 210 1.60 13.80 -10.00
CA THR A 210 3.00 13.45 -9.70
C THR A 210 3.24 13.21 -8.22
N ASP A 211 2.74 14.10 -7.36
CA ASP A 211 2.90 13.97 -5.92
C ASP A 211 2.18 12.75 -5.34
N VAL A 212 0.98 12.46 -5.83
CA VAL A 212 0.19 11.31 -5.36
C VAL A 212 0.86 10.01 -5.76
N GLU A 213 1.29 9.90 -7.01
CA GLU A 213 1.99 8.72 -7.53
C GLU A 213 3.31 8.49 -6.78
N ARG A 214 4.08 9.56 -6.55
CA ARG A 214 5.33 9.50 -5.78
C ARG A 214 5.09 9.02 -4.35
N LEU A 215 4.10 9.57 -3.65
CA LEU A 215 3.84 9.22 -2.25
C LEU A 215 3.32 7.79 -2.08
N ILE A 216 2.46 7.32 -2.99
CA ILE A 216 1.93 5.96 -2.96
C ILE A 216 3.01 4.93 -3.37
N GLY A 217 3.91 5.29 -4.29
CA GLY A 217 4.95 4.40 -4.81
C GLY A 217 6.25 4.36 -4.00
N ASP A 218 6.49 5.32 -3.10
CA ASP A 218 7.72 5.40 -2.30
C ASP A 218 7.55 4.67 -0.96
N SER A 219 8.24 3.53 -0.81
CA SER A 219 8.20 2.69 0.40
C SER A 219 8.72 3.37 1.68
N ARG A 220 9.36 4.54 1.56
CA ARG A 220 9.78 5.35 2.72
C ARG A 220 8.62 6.12 3.36
N HIS A 221 7.52 6.31 2.64
CA HIS A 221 6.32 6.95 3.17
C HIS A 221 5.37 5.88 3.67
N ASP A 222 4.85 6.07 4.89
CA ASP A 222 3.86 5.15 5.42
C ASP A 222 2.54 5.29 4.65
N ALA A 223 1.92 4.16 4.33
CA ALA A 223 0.72 4.08 3.51
C ALA A 223 -0.46 4.84 4.12
N ALA A 224 -0.56 4.93 5.45
CA ALA A 224 -1.63 5.70 6.09
C ALA A 224 -1.53 7.19 5.73
N THR A 225 -0.35 7.79 5.88
CA THR A 225 -0.09 9.19 5.51
C THR A 225 -0.23 9.43 4.01
N ALA A 226 0.34 8.55 3.18
CA ALA A 226 0.26 8.67 1.72
C ALA A 226 -1.18 8.69 1.22
N PHE A 227 -2.03 7.80 1.75
CA PHE A 227 -3.43 7.75 1.36
C PHE A 227 -4.29 8.86 1.99
N ASP A 228 -3.91 9.48 3.10
CA ASP A 228 -4.60 10.70 3.56
C ASP A 228 -4.40 11.85 2.58
N PHE A 229 -3.16 12.05 2.14
CA PHE A 229 -2.86 13.03 1.10
C PHE A 229 -3.59 12.71 -0.21
N ALA A 230 -3.56 11.45 -0.66
CA ALA A 230 -4.24 11.02 -1.87
C ALA A 230 -5.76 11.23 -1.79
N ARG A 231 -6.38 10.99 -0.62
CA ARG A 231 -7.80 11.23 -0.38
C ARG A 231 -8.14 12.72 -0.54
N THR A 232 -7.35 13.61 0.07
CA THR A 232 -7.53 15.06 -0.07
C THR A 232 -7.42 15.50 -1.53
N ARG A 233 -6.46 14.96 -2.29
CA ARG A 233 -6.31 15.25 -3.72
C ARG A 233 -7.48 14.73 -4.56
N MET A 234 -7.86 13.48 -4.37
CA MET A 234 -9.02 12.85 -5.02
C MET A 234 -10.29 13.67 -4.80
N GLN A 235 -10.58 14.05 -3.55
CA GLN A 235 -11.74 14.87 -3.21
C GLN A 235 -11.66 16.28 -3.81
N GLY A 236 -10.45 16.84 -3.92
CA GLY A 236 -10.22 18.11 -4.61
C GLY A 236 -10.46 18.04 -6.12
N TRP A 237 -10.27 16.88 -6.75
CA TRP A 237 -10.49 16.69 -8.19
C TRP A 237 -11.94 16.34 -8.53
N PHE A 238 -12.58 15.49 -7.74
CA PHE A 238 -13.87 14.89 -8.09
C PHE A 238 -15.02 15.31 -7.15
N GLY A 239 -14.72 15.90 -6.00
CA GLY A 239 -15.66 16.13 -4.91
C GLY A 239 -15.76 14.92 -3.95
N SER A 240 -16.72 14.95 -3.03
CA SER A 240 -17.03 13.84 -2.12
C SER A 240 -18.48 13.41 -2.26
N SER A 241 -18.74 12.10 -2.12
CA SER A 241 -20.09 11.54 -2.15
C SER A 241 -20.99 12.15 -1.07
N GLU A 242 -20.44 12.40 0.12
CA GLU A 242 -21.12 13.07 1.22
C GLU A 242 -21.68 14.45 0.82
N ARG A 243 -20.86 15.28 0.15
CA ARG A 243 -21.29 16.61 -0.30
C ARG A 243 -22.40 16.52 -1.33
N LEU A 244 -22.33 15.56 -2.26
CA LEU A 244 -23.38 15.33 -3.26
C LEU A 244 -24.69 14.89 -2.60
N LEU A 245 -24.63 13.97 -1.64
CA LEU A 245 -25.78 13.50 -0.87
C LEU A 245 -26.43 14.65 -0.09
N GLN A 246 -25.64 15.47 0.60
CA GLN A 246 -26.14 16.63 1.33
C GLN A 246 -26.83 17.65 0.40
N LEU A 247 -26.29 17.88 -0.79
CA LEU A 247 -26.90 18.78 -1.78
C LEU A 247 -28.21 18.21 -2.33
N LYS A 248 -28.21 16.93 -2.71
CA LYS A 248 -29.40 16.22 -3.18
C LYS A 248 -30.54 16.30 -2.16
N ASN A 249 -30.25 16.04 -0.88
CA ASN A 249 -31.27 16.05 0.19
C ASN A 249 -31.86 17.44 0.47
N LYS A 250 -31.22 18.51 0.01
CA LYS A 250 -31.70 19.90 0.16
C LYS A 250 -32.51 20.37 -1.05
N LEU A 251 -32.53 19.62 -2.15
CA LEU A 251 -33.35 19.95 -3.32
C LEU A 251 -34.80 19.50 -3.10
N ARG A 252 -35.73 20.22 -3.72
CA ARG A 252 -37.15 19.85 -3.69
C ARG A 252 -37.38 18.61 -4.54
N ALA A 253 -38.31 17.76 -4.11
CA ALA A 253 -38.75 16.61 -4.91
C ALA A 253 -39.20 17.08 -6.30
N GLY A 254 -38.75 16.37 -7.35
CA GLY A 254 -39.03 16.72 -8.75
C GLY A 254 -38.04 17.71 -9.38
N ASP A 255 -37.01 18.18 -8.67
CA ASP A 255 -35.94 18.98 -9.29
C ASP A 255 -35.09 18.09 -10.22
N GLY A 256 -35.01 18.44 -11.51
CA GLY A 256 -34.28 17.66 -12.53
C GLY A 256 -32.78 17.48 -12.25
N ARG A 257 -32.18 18.30 -11.37
CA ARG A 257 -30.79 18.12 -10.94
C ARG A 257 -30.59 16.86 -10.08
N ILE A 258 -31.65 16.34 -9.46
CA ILE A 258 -31.56 15.16 -8.60
C ILE A 258 -31.03 13.96 -9.40
N GLU A 259 -31.54 13.74 -10.62
CA GLU A 259 -31.10 12.63 -11.47
C GLU A 259 -29.63 12.78 -11.92
N GLN A 260 -29.20 14.01 -12.19
CA GLN A 260 -27.82 14.32 -12.55
C GLN A 260 -26.88 14.09 -11.36
N LEU A 261 -27.26 14.56 -10.17
CA LEU A 261 -26.52 14.31 -8.94
C LEU A 261 -26.47 12.82 -8.59
N ASP A 262 -27.54 12.07 -8.84
CA ASP A 262 -27.56 10.62 -8.63
C ASP A 262 -26.62 9.88 -9.58
N THR A 263 -26.59 10.31 -10.84
CA THR A 263 -25.64 9.76 -11.82
C THR A 263 -24.21 10.01 -11.39
N ARG A 264 -23.90 11.26 -11.01
CA ARG A 264 -22.58 11.65 -10.52
C ARG A 264 -22.19 10.93 -9.24
N LEU A 265 -23.13 10.76 -8.31
CA LEU A 265 -22.92 10.04 -7.05
C LEU A 265 -22.50 8.59 -7.30
N ARG A 266 -23.17 7.88 -8.23
CA ARG A 266 -22.79 6.50 -8.59
C ARG A 266 -21.37 6.42 -9.16
N LEU A 267 -20.98 7.36 -10.02
CA LEU A 267 -19.62 7.43 -10.57
C LEU A 267 -18.59 7.69 -9.47
N LEU A 268 -18.86 8.66 -8.59
CA LEU A 268 -17.97 9.01 -7.50
C LEU A 268 -17.82 7.88 -6.47
N GLN A 269 -18.91 7.20 -6.13
CA GLN A 269 -18.88 6.02 -5.26
C GLN A 269 -18.00 4.91 -5.82
N ARG A 270 -17.95 4.75 -7.16
CA ARG A 270 -17.06 3.77 -7.79
C ARG A 270 -15.60 4.16 -7.66
N ILE A 271 -15.28 5.44 -7.79
CA ILE A 271 -13.93 5.98 -7.57
C ILE A 271 -13.52 5.81 -6.10
N GLU A 272 -14.39 6.20 -5.17
CA GLU A 272 -14.16 6.06 -3.73
C GLU A 272 -13.98 4.59 -3.33
N HIS A 273 -14.77 3.67 -3.91
CA HIS A 273 -14.61 2.24 -3.67
C HIS A 273 -13.25 1.71 -4.18
N ASP A 274 -12.80 2.12 -5.37
CA ASP A 274 -11.48 1.76 -5.87
C ASP A 274 -10.35 2.31 -4.99
N PHE A 275 -10.52 3.55 -4.53
CA PHE A 275 -9.61 4.20 -3.61
C PHE A 275 -9.49 3.44 -2.29
N GLU A 276 -10.62 3.12 -1.65
CA GLU A 276 -10.65 2.37 -0.38
C GLU A 276 -10.01 1.00 -0.52
N ARG A 277 -10.26 0.34 -1.65
CA ARG A 277 -9.68 -0.96 -1.97
C ARG A 277 -8.15 -0.89 -2.11
N ARG A 278 -7.62 0.07 -2.87
CA ARG A 278 -6.17 0.32 -2.97
C ARG A 278 -5.56 0.69 -1.62
N GLN A 279 -6.24 1.51 -0.83
CA GLN A 279 -5.79 1.88 0.51
C GLN A 279 -5.67 0.64 1.40
N ALA A 280 -6.70 -0.21 1.44
CA ALA A 280 -6.68 -1.40 2.27
C ALA A 280 -5.51 -2.32 1.89
N ASP A 281 -5.24 -2.52 0.60
CA ASP A 281 -4.14 -3.35 0.12
C ASP A 281 -2.76 -2.79 0.48
N ALA A 282 -2.58 -1.48 0.34
CA ALA A 282 -1.34 -0.81 0.73
C ALA A 282 -1.12 -0.86 2.25
N LEU A 283 -2.17 -0.64 3.04
CA LEU A 283 -2.08 -0.73 4.50
C LEU A 283 -1.65 -2.12 4.97
N LYS A 284 -2.18 -3.20 4.38
CA LYS A 284 -1.84 -4.59 4.74
C LYS A 284 -0.39 -4.97 4.45
N THR A 285 0.24 -4.32 3.47
CA THR A 285 1.58 -4.66 2.98
C THR A 285 2.65 -3.63 3.34
N ASP A 286 2.27 -2.62 4.13
CA ASP A 286 3.20 -1.59 4.57
C ASP A 286 4.41 -2.20 5.30
N PRO A 287 5.65 -1.82 4.92
CA PRO A 287 6.86 -2.40 5.51
C PRO A 287 7.09 -1.95 6.96
N GLN A 288 6.49 -0.84 7.39
CA GLN A 288 6.65 -0.26 8.72
C GLN A 288 5.29 0.10 9.32
N PRO A 289 4.42 -0.89 9.59
CA PRO A 289 3.04 -0.65 9.99
C PRO A 289 2.98 0.03 11.35
N ARG A 290 2.00 0.93 11.53
CA ARG A 290 1.81 1.71 12.76
C ARG A 290 0.38 1.59 13.27
N ALA A 291 0.11 2.18 14.44
CA ALA A 291 -1.24 2.21 15.01
C ALA A 291 -2.31 2.70 14.01
N PRO A 292 -2.11 3.78 13.22
CA PRO A 292 -3.09 4.23 12.23
C PRO A 292 -3.43 3.18 11.18
N HIS A 293 -2.47 2.35 10.76
CA HIS A 293 -2.72 1.26 9.81
C HIS A 293 -3.69 0.24 10.40
N LEU A 294 -3.42 -0.18 11.63
CA LEU A 294 -4.22 -1.20 12.30
C LEU A 294 -5.63 -0.67 12.67
N GLU A 295 -5.73 0.59 13.11
CA GLU A 295 -7.01 1.26 13.36
C GLU A 295 -7.89 1.29 12.11
N ARG A 296 -7.32 1.64 10.96
CA ARG A 296 -8.04 1.68 9.68
C ARG A 296 -8.46 0.29 9.24
N LEU A 297 -7.56 -0.69 9.31
CA LEU A 297 -7.88 -2.06 8.95
C LEU A 297 -8.97 -2.66 9.86
N LEU A 298 -9.01 -2.29 11.15
CA LEU A 298 -10.13 -2.65 12.02
C LEU A 298 -11.43 -1.98 11.57
N ALA A 299 -11.39 -0.68 11.26
CA ALA A 299 -12.58 0.06 10.82
C ALA A 299 -13.15 -0.43 9.49
N THR A 300 -12.30 -0.93 8.58
CA THR A 300 -12.70 -1.40 7.25
C THR A 300 -12.84 -2.93 7.18
N ASN A 301 -12.82 -3.65 8.31
CA ASN A 301 -12.85 -5.12 8.35
C ASN A 301 -11.73 -5.78 7.51
N GLY A 302 -10.57 -5.13 7.40
CA GLY A 302 -9.39 -5.61 6.66
C GLY A 302 -8.57 -6.69 7.37
N LEU A 303 -8.97 -7.10 8.58
CA LEU A 303 -8.34 -8.20 9.33
C LEU A 303 -9.22 -9.45 9.22
N ALA A 304 -8.62 -10.61 8.95
CA ALA A 304 -9.29 -11.89 8.89
C ALA A 304 -9.43 -12.52 10.28
N ARG A 305 -8.31 -12.59 11.02
CA ARG A 305 -8.24 -13.26 12.32
C ARG A 305 -7.23 -12.60 13.24
N ILE A 306 -7.52 -12.58 14.54
CA ILE A 306 -6.61 -12.15 15.60
C ILE A 306 -6.55 -13.27 16.62
N THR A 307 -5.36 -13.81 16.89
CA THR A 307 -5.21 -14.96 17.78
C THR A 307 -5.35 -14.58 19.25
N ALA A 308 -5.49 -15.59 20.11
CA ALA A 308 -5.22 -15.39 21.53
C ALA A 308 -3.74 -15.02 21.76
N PRO A 309 -3.41 -14.29 22.85
CA PRO A 309 -2.03 -14.09 23.25
C PRO A 309 -1.34 -15.44 23.45
N ASN A 310 -0.19 -15.61 22.81
CA ASN A 310 0.67 -16.78 22.96
C ASN A 310 1.91 -16.40 23.76
N LEU A 311 2.33 -17.24 24.70
CA LEU A 311 3.53 -17.01 25.49
C LEU A 311 4.77 -17.23 24.62
N LEU A 312 5.63 -16.23 24.49
CA LEU A 312 6.97 -16.38 23.93
C LEU A 312 7.95 -16.71 25.05
N ARG A 313 8.43 -17.96 25.04
CA ARG A 313 9.33 -18.49 26.07
C ARG A 313 10.61 -17.68 26.13
N SER A 314 10.91 -17.20 27.33
CA SER A 314 12.14 -16.48 27.67
C SER A 314 12.84 -17.16 28.84
N GLU A 315 14.14 -16.89 28.98
CA GLU A 315 14.94 -17.39 30.09
C GLU A 315 14.37 -16.90 31.44
N GLY A 316 14.18 -17.81 32.39
CA GLY A 316 13.58 -17.52 33.71
C GLY A 316 12.06 -17.64 33.80
N ASP A 317 11.36 -17.92 32.68
CA ASP A 317 9.93 -18.26 32.72
C ASP A 317 9.69 -19.57 33.48
N ARG A 318 8.60 -19.64 34.26
CA ARG A 318 8.23 -20.81 35.08
C ARG A 318 6.84 -21.32 34.71
N GLY A 319 6.73 -22.59 34.36
CA GLY A 319 5.44 -23.22 34.06
C GLY A 319 4.79 -22.62 32.83
N ASP A 320 3.53 -22.18 32.92
CA ASP A 320 2.79 -21.48 31.86
C ASP A 320 2.82 -19.95 32.00
N ARG A 321 3.69 -19.43 32.89
CA ARG A 321 3.81 -18.01 33.18
C ARG A 321 5.07 -17.42 32.58
N GLY A 322 4.91 -16.26 31.94
CA GLY A 322 6.04 -15.47 31.45
C GLY A 322 5.69 -14.01 31.25
N ARG A 323 6.62 -13.28 30.65
CA ARG A 323 6.56 -11.80 30.55
C ARG A 323 6.40 -11.26 29.14
N LEU A 324 6.50 -12.12 28.14
CA LEU A 324 6.43 -11.74 26.72
C LEU A 324 5.36 -12.56 26.02
N PHE A 325 4.44 -11.87 25.37
CA PHE A 325 3.35 -12.50 24.64
C PHE A 325 3.26 -11.96 23.23
N GLU A 326 2.78 -12.80 22.34
CA GLU A 326 2.57 -12.48 20.93
C GLU A 326 1.11 -12.73 20.55
N VAL A 327 0.51 -11.75 19.87
CA VAL A 327 -0.77 -11.90 19.21
C VAL A 327 -0.55 -11.79 17.72
N ARG A 328 -0.90 -12.84 16.98
CA ARG A 328 -0.83 -12.87 15.52
C ARG A 328 -2.09 -12.22 14.93
N ILE A 329 -1.89 -11.35 13.96
CA ILE A 329 -2.91 -10.67 13.18
C ILE A 329 -2.80 -11.14 11.74
N GLU A 330 -3.86 -11.75 11.25
CA GLU A 330 -4.00 -12.18 9.87
C GLU A 330 -4.91 -11.21 9.12
N HIS A 331 -4.51 -10.84 7.92
CA HIS A 331 -5.22 -9.91 7.07
C HIS A 331 -6.26 -10.65 6.22
N THR A 332 -7.30 -9.93 5.79
CA THR A 332 -8.10 -10.42 4.66
C THR A 332 -7.25 -10.41 3.39
N PRO A 333 -7.52 -11.30 2.42
CA PRO A 333 -6.82 -11.28 1.14
C PRO A 333 -6.83 -9.88 0.50
N GLN A 334 -5.78 -9.56 -0.23
CA GLN A 334 -5.73 -8.35 -1.06
C GLN A 334 -6.70 -8.48 -2.24
N SER A 335 -6.94 -7.37 -2.94
CA SER A 335 -7.86 -7.33 -4.09
C SER A 335 -7.44 -8.24 -5.24
N ASN A 336 -6.15 -8.53 -5.36
CA ASN A 336 -5.60 -9.46 -6.34
C ASN A 336 -5.66 -10.94 -5.88
N GLY A 337 -6.20 -11.20 -4.68
CA GLY A 337 -6.28 -12.53 -4.08
C GLY A 337 -5.05 -12.95 -3.27
N ASP A 338 -3.98 -12.15 -3.25
CA ASP A 338 -2.78 -12.47 -2.47
C ASP A 338 -3.07 -12.38 -0.97
N ASN A 339 -2.42 -13.26 -0.19
CA ASN A 339 -2.50 -13.23 1.26
C ASN A 339 -1.33 -12.43 1.83
N PRO A 340 -1.56 -11.26 2.46
CA PRO A 340 -0.50 -10.50 3.10
C PRO A 340 0.18 -11.29 4.21
N ALA A 341 1.48 -11.04 4.40
CA ALA A 341 2.19 -11.54 5.57
C ALA A 341 1.52 -11.03 6.86
N PRO A 342 1.42 -11.87 7.90
CA PRO A 342 0.80 -11.50 9.17
C PRO A 342 1.60 -10.41 9.88
N TRP A 343 0.90 -9.67 10.74
CA TRP A 343 1.54 -8.81 11.75
C TRP A 343 1.45 -9.45 13.12
N PHE A 344 2.29 -8.98 14.02
CA PHE A 344 2.41 -9.49 15.37
C PHE A 344 2.42 -8.35 16.36
N VAL A 345 1.59 -8.46 17.40
CA VAL A 345 1.61 -7.55 18.54
C VAL A 345 2.37 -8.21 19.67
N HIS A 346 3.50 -7.62 20.04
CA HIS A 346 4.32 -8.04 21.17
C HIS A 346 3.90 -7.27 22.41
N ILE A 347 3.56 -8.01 23.47
CA ILE A 347 3.08 -7.49 24.75
C ILE A 347 4.09 -7.89 25.82
N HIS A 348 4.65 -6.89 26.50
CA HIS A 348 5.57 -7.07 27.62
C HIS A 348 4.87 -6.71 28.93
N THR A 349 5.04 -7.55 29.95
CA THR A 349 4.43 -7.36 31.28
C THR A 349 5.49 -7.18 32.36
N ASP A 350 5.16 -6.38 33.38
CA ASP A 350 6.04 -6.14 34.54
C ASP A 350 6.09 -7.35 35.50
N LYS A 351 5.17 -8.31 35.39
CA LYS A 351 5.16 -9.53 36.20
C LYS A 351 4.83 -10.75 35.34
N PRO A 352 5.32 -11.96 35.68
CA PRO A 352 4.97 -13.16 34.94
C PRO A 352 3.49 -13.48 35.10
N VAL A 353 2.77 -13.58 33.98
CA VAL A 353 1.35 -13.92 33.91
C VAL A 353 1.11 -15.09 32.96
N THR A 354 -0.08 -15.67 32.97
CA THR A 354 -0.47 -16.69 31.99
C THR A 354 -0.98 -16.01 30.72
N SER A 355 -0.93 -16.71 29.58
CA SER A 355 -1.46 -16.22 28.29
C SER A 355 -2.91 -15.72 28.37
N ALA A 356 -3.76 -16.44 29.11
CA ALA A 356 -5.16 -16.05 29.33
C ALA A 356 -5.28 -14.79 30.21
N GLY A 357 -4.38 -14.62 31.18
CA GLY A 357 -4.38 -13.47 32.10
C GLY A 357 -3.97 -12.15 31.45
N VAL A 358 -3.26 -12.18 30.32
CA VAL A 358 -2.77 -10.95 29.64
C VAL A 358 -3.92 -10.00 29.28
N ARG A 359 -5.04 -10.53 28.80
CA ARG A 359 -6.21 -9.72 28.38
C ARG A 359 -6.90 -9.00 29.55
N ALA A 360 -6.67 -9.47 30.79
CA ALA A 360 -7.25 -8.88 32.00
C ALA A 360 -6.36 -7.80 32.62
N LEU A 361 -5.11 -7.63 32.16
CA LEU A 361 -4.20 -6.63 32.70
C LEU A 361 -4.62 -5.22 32.27
N HIS A 362 -4.49 -4.27 33.19
CA HIS A 362 -4.59 -2.86 32.85
C HIS A 362 -3.37 -2.44 32.03
N TYR A 363 -3.54 -1.53 31.07
CA TYR A 363 -2.44 -1.08 30.20
C TYR A 363 -1.21 -0.56 30.97
N LYS A 364 -1.43 0.02 32.16
CA LYS A 364 -0.36 0.50 33.07
C LYS A 364 0.52 -0.61 33.66
N GLU A 365 0.07 -1.85 33.61
CA GLU A 365 0.79 -3.05 34.08
C GLU A 365 1.64 -3.68 32.95
N LEU A 366 1.52 -3.13 31.74
CA LEU A 366 2.32 -3.50 30.58
C LEU A 366 3.53 -2.57 30.49
N THR A 367 4.71 -3.14 30.29
CA THR A 367 5.94 -2.37 30.13
C THR A 367 6.11 -1.86 28.70
N ALA A 368 5.61 -2.60 27.72
CA ALA A 368 5.58 -2.19 26.33
C ALA A 368 4.54 -2.98 25.53
N VAL A 369 3.94 -2.33 24.54
CA VAL A 369 3.10 -2.99 23.53
C VAL A 369 3.47 -2.44 22.17
N HIS A 370 3.92 -3.28 21.25
CA HIS A 370 4.34 -2.83 19.94
C HIS A 370 3.98 -3.80 18.81
N LEU A 371 3.82 -3.24 17.61
CA LEU A 371 3.53 -3.92 16.37
C LEU A 371 4.83 -4.26 15.64
N LYS A 372 4.89 -5.47 15.08
CA LYS A 372 5.97 -5.97 14.22
C LYS A 372 5.41 -6.64 12.98
N THR A 373 6.18 -6.59 11.91
CA THR A 373 5.95 -7.41 10.71
C THR A 373 6.48 -8.83 10.92
N ALA A 374 6.04 -9.79 10.09
CA ALA A 374 6.60 -11.14 10.08
C ALA A 374 8.11 -11.19 9.82
N ARG A 375 8.64 -10.21 9.09
CA ARG A 375 10.08 -10.10 8.78
C ARG A 375 10.91 -9.69 10.01
N GLU A 376 10.28 -8.98 10.95
CA GLU A 376 10.92 -8.40 12.12
C GLU A 376 10.64 -9.17 13.41
N VAL A 377 9.71 -10.13 13.36
CA VAL A 377 9.49 -11.08 14.44
C VAL A 377 10.81 -11.82 14.71
N ASN A 378 11.17 -11.92 15.99
CA ASN A 378 12.46 -12.42 16.50
C ASN A 378 13.68 -11.52 16.26
N LEU A 379 13.54 -10.37 15.59
CA LEU A 379 14.59 -9.35 15.56
C LEU A 379 14.46 -8.43 16.78
N GLY A 380 15.60 -8.14 17.40
CA GLY A 380 15.69 -7.38 18.66
C GLY A 380 17.02 -6.62 18.78
N ALA A 381 17.31 -6.12 19.98
CA ALA A 381 18.50 -5.29 20.22
C ALA A 381 19.82 -5.97 19.80
N ARG A 382 19.95 -7.28 20.05
CA ARG A 382 21.11 -8.07 19.63
C ARG A 382 21.32 -8.08 18.12
N TRP A 383 20.25 -8.17 17.35
CA TRP A 383 20.33 -8.09 15.89
C TRP A 383 20.76 -6.69 15.43
N GLU A 384 20.25 -5.63 16.07
CA GLU A 384 20.64 -4.24 15.76
C GLU A 384 22.12 -3.98 16.09
N GLU A 385 22.62 -4.53 17.20
CA GLU A 385 24.04 -4.46 17.59
C GLU A 385 24.93 -5.21 16.60
N MET A 386 24.54 -6.41 16.20
CA MET A 386 25.24 -7.19 15.18
C MET A 386 25.29 -6.44 13.84
N MET A 387 24.17 -5.90 13.37
CA MET A 387 24.14 -5.14 12.11
C MET A 387 25.01 -3.90 12.17
N ARG A 388 25.05 -3.21 13.32
CA ARG A 388 25.96 -2.08 13.55
C ARG A 388 27.43 -2.51 13.50
N ALA A 389 27.77 -3.66 14.07
CA ALA A 389 29.12 -4.22 14.01
C ALA A 389 29.54 -4.59 12.57
N LEU A 390 28.57 -4.96 11.72
CA LEU A 390 28.77 -5.23 10.29
C LEU A 390 28.80 -3.97 9.41
N GLY A 391 28.79 -2.77 9.99
CA GLY A 391 28.82 -1.51 9.25
C GLY A 391 27.46 -1.00 8.79
N ASN A 392 26.36 -1.72 9.08
CA ASN A 392 25.00 -1.28 8.79
C ASN A 392 24.47 -0.40 9.95
N THR A 393 24.99 0.82 10.07
CA THR A 393 24.72 1.71 11.21
C THR A 393 23.25 2.10 11.37
N ASP A 394 22.49 2.06 10.27
CA ASP A 394 21.07 2.46 10.22
C ASP A 394 20.11 1.27 10.39
N ALA A 395 20.62 0.05 10.53
CA ALA A 395 19.79 -1.13 10.72
C ALA A 395 19.05 -1.06 12.06
N LYS A 396 17.72 -0.90 11.98
CA LYS A 396 16.84 -0.78 13.13
C LYS A 396 15.57 -1.57 12.92
N VAL A 397 15.18 -2.33 13.94
CA VAL A 397 13.92 -3.05 13.97
C VAL A 397 12.81 -2.05 14.24
N HIS A 398 11.82 -1.99 13.36
CA HIS A 398 10.64 -1.17 13.57
C HIS A 398 9.82 -1.71 14.74
N ARG A 399 9.43 -0.80 15.64
CA ARG A 399 8.65 -1.11 16.84
C ARG A 399 7.61 -0.01 17.04
N ALA A 400 6.47 -0.13 16.36
CA ALA A 400 5.41 0.86 16.49
C ALA A 400 4.60 0.62 17.77
N THR A 401 4.58 1.59 18.67
CA THR A 401 3.80 1.52 19.91
C THR A 401 2.30 1.43 19.64
N ILE A 402 1.60 0.58 20.40
CA ILE A 402 0.14 0.45 20.39
C ILE A 402 -0.42 1.00 21.69
N GLY A 403 -1.33 1.96 21.63
CA GLY A 403 -1.99 2.53 22.81
C GLY A 403 -3.11 1.64 23.37
N SER A 404 -3.56 1.97 24.58
CA SER A 404 -4.58 1.22 25.32
C SER A 404 -5.91 1.04 24.57
N LYS A 405 -6.38 2.09 23.87
CA LYS A 405 -7.63 2.05 23.09
C LYS A 405 -7.56 1.03 21.96
N LEU A 406 -6.49 1.06 21.18
CA LEU A 406 -6.29 0.15 20.04
C LEU A 406 -6.11 -1.29 20.53
N LEU A 407 -5.33 -1.49 21.59
CA LEU A 407 -5.19 -2.81 22.22
C LEU A 407 -6.56 -3.34 22.71
N GLY A 408 -7.38 -2.46 23.28
CA GLY A 408 -8.80 -2.63 23.56
C GLY A 408 -9.59 -3.26 22.41
N GLN A 409 -9.52 -2.59 21.25
CA GLN A 409 -10.22 -3.02 20.04
C GLN A 409 -9.72 -4.38 19.52
N LEU A 410 -8.42 -4.67 19.65
CA LEU A 410 -7.86 -5.96 19.25
C LEU A 410 -8.39 -7.11 20.10
N TRP A 411 -8.56 -6.91 21.42
CA TRP A 411 -9.16 -7.93 22.27
C TRP A 411 -10.60 -8.23 21.86
N VAL A 412 -11.41 -7.19 21.60
CA VAL A 412 -12.80 -7.36 21.15
C VAL A 412 -12.86 -8.11 19.82
N ALA A 413 -12.05 -7.67 18.84
CA ALA A 413 -12.00 -8.29 17.52
C ALA A 413 -11.48 -9.75 17.56
N GLY A 414 -10.57 -10.06 18.50
CA GLY A 414 -10.05 -11.41 18.73
C GLY A 414 -10.91 -12.32 19.59
N VAL A 415 -12.07 -11.87 20.08
CA VAL A 415 -13.10 -12.71 20.74
C VAL A 415 -14.22 -13.07 19.77
N GLY A 416 -14.53 -12.19 18.80
CA GLY A 416 -15.72 -12.31 17.94
C GLY A 416 -15.58 -13.14 16.66
N ARG A 417 -14.48 -13.85 16.41
CA ARG A 417 -14.24 -14.60 15.14
C ARG A 417 -13.88 -16.08 15.33
N HIS A 418 -14.47 -16.71 16.35
CA HIS A 418 -14.58 -18.17 16.41
C HIS A 418 -15.97 -18.58 15.89
N GLN A 419 -16.12 -18.60 14.56
CA GLN A 419 -17.16 -19.39 13.89
C GLN A 419 -16.56 -20.03 12.65
#